data_AF-A0A2H9RJZ0-F1
#
_entry.id   AF-A0A2H9RJZ0-F1
#
_cell.length_a   1.000
_cell.length_b   1.000
_cell.length_c   1.000
_cell.angle_alpha   90.00
_cell.angle_beta   90.00
_cell.angle_gamma   90.00
#
_symmetry.space_group_name_H-M   'P 1'
#
loop_
_entity.id
_entity.type
_entity.pdbx_description
1 polymer ?
#
loop_
_entity_poly.entity_id
_entity_poly.type
_entity_poly.pdbx_seq_one_letter_code
_entity_poly.pdbx_strand_id
1 'polypeptide(L)'
;MNEKESIHLIIAIILLAIVISFKEMVLDSNFLYFGIALLFSFIIILVNVTSKKVMAGWLDASVEHRIWFWKRFGFKPHRHLKKEIPLGAIIPLIFSAFSLGFIKIMSILTYETSALKRRAARRQGYYSYTEMTDFHISLIGAAGILGVLVLSFISYWFQPLEELARIAAFYAFWNMIPVSKLDGTHILFGSKVIWTILAAITLVFTIFAILLGFY
;
A
#
# COMPACT_ATOMS: atom_id res chain seq x y z
N MET A 1 17.47 -6.65 -2.76
CA MET A 1 16.35 -5.94 -3.40
C MET A 1 16.66 -5.92 -4.89
N ASN A 2 15.70 -6.26 -5.74
CA ASN A 2 15.96 -6.28 -7.19
C ASN A 2 16.00 -4.84 -7.73
N GLU A 3 16.84 -4.54 -8.72
CA GLU A 3 16.98 -3.18 -9.29
C GLU A 3 15.64 -2.64 -9.79
N LYS A 4 14.83 -3.50 -10.42
CA LYS A 4 13.49 -3.15 -10.90
C LYS A 4 12.51 -2.81 -9.78
N GLU A 5 12.61 -3.50 -8.64
CA GLU A 5 11.77 -3.21 -7.47
C GLU A 5 12.11 -1.82 -6.91
N SER A 6 13.39 -1.49 -6.78
CA SER A 6 13.85 -0.17 -6.31
C SER A 6 13.29 0.96 -7.18
N ILE A 7 13.28 0.79 -8.50
CA ILE A 7 12.69 1.78 -9.43
C ILE A 7 11.20 1.97 -9.17
N HIS A 8 10.43 0.88 -9.00
CA HIS A 8 9.01 0.97 -8.68
C HIS A 8 8.75 1.67 -7.34
N LEU A 9 9.59 1.43 -6.33
CA LEU A 9 9.49 2.09 -5.04
C LEU A 9 9.78 3.59 -5.16
N ILE A 10 10.85 3.99 -5.86
CA ILE A 10 11.19 5.40 -6.08
C ILE A 10 10.05 6.12 -6.81
N ILE A 11 9.52 5.53 -7.88
CA ILE A 11 8.38 6.08 -8.61
C ILE A 11 7.17 6.23 -7.69
N ALA A 12 6.87 5.22 -6.85
CA ALA A 12 5.75 5.30 -5.93
C ALA A 12 5.92 6.39 -4.87
N ILE A 13 7.14 6.61 -4.37
CA ILE A 13 7.45 7.69 -3.43
C ILE A 13 7.22 9.05 -4.07
N ILE A 14 7.71 9.27 -5.28
CA ILE A 14 7.52 10.53 -6.01
C ILE A 14 6.03 10.78 -6.29
N LEU A 15 5.31 9.75 -6.77
CA LEU A 15 3.88 9.86 -7.06
C LEU A 15 3.06 10.16 -5.80
N LEU A 16 3.35 9.47 -4.70
CA LEU A 16 2.66 9.70 -3.43
C LEU A 16 2.93 11.13 -2.92
N ALA A 17 4.16 11.61 -3.07
CA ALA A 17 4.54 12.98 -2.69
C ALA A 17 3.75 14.02 -3.50
N ILE A 18 3.66 13.84 -4.82
CA ILE A 18 2.87 14.71 -5.70
C ILE A 18 1.40 14.74 -5.27
N VAL A 19 0.81 13.57 -5.00
CA VAL A 19 -0.60 13.44 -4.58
C VAL A 19 -0.84 14.13 -3.23
N ILE A 20 0.08 13.94 -2.28
CA ILE A 20 -0.01 14.55 -0.95
C ILE A 20 0.09 16.07 -1.05
N SER A 21 1.04 16.60 -1.81
CA SER A 21 1.31 18.04 -1.88
C SER A 21 0.48 18.78 -2.92
N PHE A 22 -0.40 18.10 -3.66
CA PHE A 22 -1.06 18.68 -4.84
C PHE A 22 -1.85 19.93 -4.48
N LYS A 23 -2.65 19.86 -3.41
CA LYS A 23 -3.50 20.96 -2.95
C LYS A 23 -2.64 22.18 -2.56
N GLU A 24 -1.64 21.95 -1.72
CA GLU A 24 -0.79 22.99 -1.14
C GLU A 24 0.13 23.62 -2.21
N MET A 25 0.55 22.84 -3.21
CA MET A 25 1.35 23.35 -4.32
C MET A 25 0.51 24.17 -5.32
N VAL A 26 -0.72 23.74 -5.61
CA VAL A 26 -1.57 24.38 -6.65
C VAL A 26 -2.38 25.55 -6.10
N LEU A 27 -2.95 25.42 -4.89
CA LEU A 27 -3.79 26.47 -4.29
C LEU A 27 -2.95 27.48 -3.49
N ASP A 28 -2.03 26.98 -2.66
CA ASP A 28 -1.29 27.83 -1.71
C ASP A 28 0.10 28.24 -2.24
N SER A 29 0.49 27.77 -3.43
CA SER A 29 1.81 28.01 -4.06
C SER A 29 3.01 27.64 -3.17
N ASN A 30 2.83 26.71 -2.23
CA ASN A 30 3.86 26.32 -1.27
C ASN A 30 4.69 25.12 -1.78
N PHE A 31 5.71 25.41 -2.58
CA PHE A 31 6.62 24.38 -3.10
C PHE A 31 7.47 23.69 -2.03
N LEU A 32 7.67 24.31 -0.85
CA LEU A 32 8.42 23.68 0.24
C LEU A 32 7.68 22.47 0.81
N TYR A 33 6.34 22.48 0.77
CA TYR A 33 5.52 21.36 1.22
C TYR A 33 5.79 20.08 0.43
N PHE A 34 6.22 20.19 -0.83
CA PHE A 34 6.61 19.03 -1.63
C PHE A 34 7.79 18.25 -1.00
N GLY A 35 8.77 18.95 -0.41
CA GLY A 35 9.90 18.31 0.27
C GLY A 35 9.47 17.51 1.50
N ILE A 36 8.53 18.06 2.29
CA ILE A 36 7.94 17.39 3.46
C ILE A 36 7.12 16.18 3.00
N ALA A 37 6.28 16.35 1.98
CA ALA A 37 5.47 15.28 1.41
C ALA A 37 6.32 14.13 0.85
N LEU A 38 7.48 14.43 0.26
CA LEU A 38 8.44 13.44 -0.22
C LEU A 38 9.03 12.63 0.93
N LEU A 39 9.41 13.29 2.03
CA LEU A 39 9.91 12.63 3.23
C LEU A 39 8.84 11.74 3.88
N PHE A 40 7.60 12.23 4.02
CA PHE A 40 6.50 11.44 4.54
C PHE A 40 6.16 10.23 3.65
N SER A 41 6.14 10.43 2.33
CA SER A 41 5.93 9.36 1.36
C SER A 41 7.00 8.27 1.44
N PHE A 42 8.27 8.69 1.60
CA PHE A 42 9.38 7.78 1.79
C PHE A 42 9.18 6.92 3.04
N ILE A 43 8.86 7.54 4.18
CA ILE A 43 8.65 6.82 5.46
C ILE A 43 7.47 5.84 5.35
N ILE A 44 6.32 6.28 4.82
CA ILE A 44 5.12 5.44 4.71
C ILE A 44 5.39 4.21 3.83
N ILE A 45 5.97 4.41 2.64
CA ILE A 45 6.28 3.31 1.73
C ILE A 45 7.34 2.39 2.33
N LEU A 46 8.37 2.94 2.97
CA LEU A 46 9.40 2.14 3.63
C LEU A 46 8.79 1.25 4.72
N VAL A 47 7.95 1.80 5.59
CA VAL A 47 7.29 1.03 6.65
C VAL A 47 6.37 -0.06 6.07
N ASN A 48 5.58 0.26 5.04
CA ASN A 48 4.70 -0.72 4.40
C ASN A 48 5.50 -1.88 3.78
N VAL A 49 6.53 -1.56 2.99
CA VAL A 49 7.39 -2.53 2.29
C VAL A 49 8.18 -3.39 3.27
N THR A 50 8.77 -2.77 4.29
CA THR A 50 9.57 -3.49 5.29
C THR A 50 8.69 -4.42 6.12
N SER A 51 7.51 -3.97 6.56
CA SER A 51 6.57 -4.82 7.32
C SER A 51 6.15 -6.05 6.53
N LYS A 52 5.87 -5.89 5.23
CA LYS A 52 5.59 -7.01 4.31
C LYS A 52 6.78 -7.94 4.16
N LYS A 53 7.99 -7.42 3.97
CA LYS A 53 9.21 -8.22 3.81
C LYS A 53 9.57 -8.99 5.08
N VAL A 54 9.40 -8.39 6.25
CA VAL A 54 9.61 -9.06 7.55
C VAL A 54 8.63 -10.21 7.72
N MET A 55 7.34 -9.96 7.49
CA MET A 55 6.32 -11.02 7.58
C MET A 55 6.55 -12.13 6.55
N ALA A 56 6.94 -11.79 5.32
CA ALA A 56 7.27 -12.77 4.31
C ALA A 56 8.47 -13.63 4.69
N GLY A 57 9.53 -13.03 5.25
CA GLY A 57 10.68 -13.78 5.75
C GLY A 57 10.31 -14.76 6.87
N TRP A 58 9.39 -14.38 7.76
CA TRP A 58 8.85 -15.27 8.79
C TRP A 58 8.03 -16.44 8.21
N LEU A 59 7.38 -16.23 7.07
CA LEU A 59 6.56 -17.24 6.38
C LEU A 59 7.33 -18.02 5.29
N ASP A 60 8.66 -17.92 5.26
CA ASP A 60 9.53 -18.52 4.23
C ASP A 60 9.11 -18.13 2.78
N ALA A 61 8.73 -16.86 2.61
CA ALA A 61 8.28 -16.28 1.34
C ALA A 61 9.13 -15.06 0.94
N SER A 62 9.19 -14.78 -0.36
CA SER A 62 9.71 -13.52 -0.92
C SER A 62 8.57 -12.65 -1.43
N VAL A 63 8.72 -11.34 -1.25
CA VAL A 63 7.77 -10.33 -1.72
C VAL A 63 8.48 -9.40 -2.69
N GLU A 64 7.89 -9.23 -3.87
CA GLU A 64 8.29 -8.22 -4.84
C GLU A 64 7.21 -7.15 -4.94
N HIS A 65 7.60 -5.88 -4.78
CA HIS A 65 6.70 -4.75 -4.95
C HIS A 65 6.71 -4.25 -6.39
N ARG A 66 5.52 -3.93 -6.90
CA ARG A 66 5.33 -3.39 -8.25
C ARG A 66 4.27 -2.30 -8.22
N ILE A 67 4.35 -1.35 -9.16
CA ILE A 67 3.27 -0.38 -9.37
C ILE A 67 1.98 -1.15 -9.71
N TRP A 68 0.84 -0.66 -9.25
CA TRP A 68 -0.44 -1.27 -9.57
C TRP A 68 -0.73 -1.18 -11.07
N PHE A 69 -0.73 -2.33 -11.73
CA PHE A 69 -1.07 -2.46 -13.16
C PHE A 69 -2.44 -3.11 -13.35
N TRP A 70 -3.15 -2.64 -14.36
CA TRP A 70 -4.38 -3.26 -14.84
C TRP A 70 -4.13 -3.99 -16.16
N LYS A 71 -4.45 -5.28 -16.16
CA LYS A 71 -4.19 -6.20 -17.28
C LYS A 71 -5.45 -6.82 -17.90
N ARG A 72 -6.53 -6.98 -17.12
CA ARG A 72 -7.73 -7.72 -17.56
C ARG A 72 -8.95 -6.80 -17.57
N PHE A 73 -9.68 -6.79 -18.68
CA PHE A 73 -10.94 -6.03 -18.79
C PHE A 73 -12.14 -6.99 -18.92
N GLY A 74 -13.22 -6.72 -18.19
CA GLY A 74 -14.43 -7.54 -18.19
C GLY A 74 -14.33 -8.85 -17.39
N PHE A 75 -15.40 -9.64 -17.43
CA PHE A 75 -15.57 -10.86 -16.61
C PHE A 75 -14.97 -12.14 -17.22
N LYS A 76 -14.66 -12.13 -18.52
CA LYS A 76 -14.16 -13.32 -19.23
C LYS A 76 -12.63 -13.45 -19.07
N PRO A 77 -12.08 -14.62 -18.69
CA PRO A 77 -10.64 -14.78 -18.41
C PRO A 77 -9.70 -14.40 -19.55
N HIS A 78 -10.16 -14.54 -20.78
CA HIS A 78 -9.43 -14.41 -22.05
C HIS A 78 -9.39 -12.97 -22.57
N ARG A 79 -10.06 -12.02 -21.90
CA ARG A 79 -10.05 -10.60 -22.26
C ARG A 79 -8.92 -9.86 -21.55
N HIS A 80 -7.75 -9.88 -22.17
CA HIS A 80 -6.55 -9.19 -21.69
C HIS A 80 -6.22 -7.97 -22.53
N LEU A 81 -5.71 -6.92 -21.89
CA LEU A 81 -5.11 -5.79 -22.57
C LEU A 81 -3.77 -6.22 -23.15
N LYS A 82 -3.47 -5.78 -24.38
CA LYS A 82 -2.17 -6.02 -25.02
C LYS A 82 -1.02 -5.34 -24.27
N LYS A 83 -1.31 -4.20 -23.62
CA LYS A 83 -0.35 -3.42 -22.83
C LYS A 83 -0.95 -3.16 -21.45
N GLU A 84 -0.18 -3.39 -20.40
CA GLU A 84 -0.59 -3.17 -19.02
C GLU A 84 -0.64 -1.67 -18.72
N ILE A 85 -1.72 -1.22 -18.10
CA ILE A 85 -1.94 0.20 -17.77
C ILE A 85 -1.54 0.42 -16.31
N PRO A 86 -0.61 1.35 -16.00
CA PRO A 86 -0.17 1.63 -14.63
C PRO A 86 -1.22 2.45 -13.86
N LEU A 87 -2.31 1.81 -13.45
CA LEU A 87 -3.38 2.48 -12.69
C LEU A 87 -2.88 3.11 -11.39
N GLY A 88 -1.88 2.50 -10.74
CA GLY A 88 -1.26 3.07 -9.53
C GLY A 88 -0.60 4.43 -9.73
N ALA A 89 -0.26 4.80 -10.97
CA ALA A 89 0.21 6.15 -11.28
C ALA A 89 -0.92 7.04 -11.81
N ILE A 90 -1.77 6.50 -12.68
CA ILE A 90 -2.79 7.26 -13.38
C ILE A 90 -3.93 7.68 -12.45
N ILE A 91 -4.47 6.77 -11.65
CA ILE A 91 -5.64 7.03 -10.80
C ILE A 91 -5.32 8.11 -9.75
N PRO A 92 -4.26 7.99 -8.94
CA PRO A 92 -3.94 9.02 -7.94
C PRO A 92 -3.80 10.42 -8.55
N LEU A 93 -3.10 10.54 -9.68
CA LEU A 93 -2.86 11.83 -10.32
C LEU A 93 -4.13 12.43 -10.93
N ILE A 94 -4.92 11.65 -11.68
CA ILE A 94 -6.16 12.14 -12.29
C ILE A 94 -7.16 12.57 -11.23
N PHE A 95 -7.35 11.77 -10.18
CA PHE A 95 -8.28 12.12 -9.11
C PHE A 95 -7.81 13.34 -8.32
N SER A 96 -6.51 13.47 -8.06
CA SER A 96 -5.96 14.66 -7.41
C SER A 96 -6.17 15.91 -8.27
N ALA A 97 -5.88 15.83 -9.57
CA ALA A 97 -6.07 16.96 -10.49
C ALA A 97 -7.55 17.37 -10.62
N PHE A 98 -8.44 16.39 -10.80
CA PHE A 98 -9.87 16.65 -10.96
C PHE A 98 -10.54 17.18 -9.69
N SER A 99 -10.07 16.72 -8.53
CA SER A 99 -10.57 17.17 -7.23
C SER A 99 -9.80 18.36 -6.65
N LEU A 100 -8.92 19.01 -7.41
CA LEU A 100 -8.04 20.09 -6.91
C LEU A 100 -7.28 19.70 -5.62
N GLY A 101 -6.97 18.41 -5.46
CA GLY A 101 -6.26 17.85 -4.31
C GLY A 101 -7.11 17.53 -3.08
N PHE A 102 -8.45 17.66 -3.14
CA PHE A 102 -9.33 17.26 -2.03
C PHE A 102 -9.42 15.74 -1.88
N ILE A 103 -9.48 15.00 -2.98
CA ILE A 103 -9.53 13.53 -2.98
C ILE A 103 -8.13 13.00 -3.29
N LYS A 104 -7.45 12.51 -2.24
CA LYS A 104 -6.10 11.96 -2.32
C LYS A 104 -6.15 10.43 -2.34
N ILE A 105 -6.24 9.81 -3.52
CA ILE A 105 -6.17 8.34 -3.65
C ILE A 105 -4.71 7.90 -3.50
N MET A 106 -4.40 7.10 -2.48
CA MET A 106 -3.01 6.77 -2.11
C MET A 106 -2.57 5.33 -2.44
N SER A 107 -3.42 4.55 -3.11
CA SER A 107 -3.14 3.18 -3.51
C SER A 107 -2.27 3.12 -4.79
N ILE A 108 -0.95 3.00 -4.63
CA ILE A 108 0.01 3.03 -5.74
C ILE A 108 0.69 1.67 -5.97
N LEU A 109 1.06 1.00 -4.88
CA LEU A 109 1.84 -0.22 -4.90
C LEU A 109 0.96 -1.45 -4.75
N THR A 110 1.38 -2.52 -5.41
CA THR A 110 0.89 -3.89 -5.22
C THR A 110 2.10 -4.78 -4.93
N TYR A 111 1.83 -5.98 -4.45
CA TYR A 111 2.89 -6.94 -4.17
C TYR A 111 2.57 -8.30 -4.75
N GLU A 112 3.61 -9.03 -5.14
CA GLU A 112 3.52 -10.42 -5.55
C GLU A 112 4.37 -11.27 -4.60
N THR A 113 3.79 -12.34 -4.08
CA THR A 113 4.45 -13.29 -3.18
C THR A 113 4.90 -14.52 -3.94
N SER A 114 6.12 -14.96 -3.69
CA SER A 114 6.65 -16.23 -4.19
C SER A 114 7.21 -17.04 -3.02
N ALA A 115 7.05 -18.37 -3.06
CA ALA A 115 7.63 -19.24 -2.04
C ALA A 115 9.15 -19.36 -2.23
N LEU A 116 9.92 -19.31 -1.14
CA LEU A 116 11.36 -19.50 -1.22
C LEU A 116 11.70 -20.99 -1.44
N LYS A 117 12.77 -21.26 -2.21
CA LYS A 117 13.28 -22.63 -2.42
C LYS A 117 13.58 -23.37 -1.11
N ARG A 118 14.01 -22.64 -0.07
CA ARG A 118 14.24 -23.17 1.29
C ARG A 118 12.98 -23.79 1.90
N ARG A 119 11.79 -23.28 1.61
CA ARG A 119 10.52 -23.80 2.14
C ARG A 119 10.30 -25.25 1.72
N ALA A 120 10.59 -25.58 0.46
CA ALA A 120 10.51 -26.93 -0.08
C ALA A 120 11.57 -27.86 0.55
N ALA A 121 12.77 -27.35 0.82
CA ALA A 121 13.86 -28.13 1.42
C ALA A 121 13.68 -28.39 2.93
N ARG A 122 13.07 -27.46 3.68
CA ARG A 122 12.91 -27.53 5.15
C ARG A 122 11.79 -28.48 5.59
N ARG A 123 10.83 -28.79 4.73
CA ARG A 123 9.71 -29.71 5.00
C ARG A 123 9.92 -31.02 4.25
N GLN A 124 10.90 -31.81 4.68
CA GLN A 124 11.13 -33.15 4.12
C GLN A 124 9.92 -34.07 4.39
N GLY A 125 9.30 -34.59 3.32
CA GLY A 125 8.70 -35.93 3.33
C GLY A 125 7.17 -36.06 3.27
N TYR A 126 6.38 -35.16 3.87
CA TYR A 126 4.93 -35.45 4.01
C TYR A 126 4.01 -34.61 3.12
N TYR A 127 4.37 -33.34 2.83
CA TYR A 127 3.67 -32.52 1.82
C TYR A 127 4.61 -31.41 1.31
N SER A 128 5.10 -31.54 0.08
CA SER A 128 5.94 -30.52 -0.59
C SER A 128 5.06 -29.45 -1.26
N TYR A 129 4.19 -28.77 -0.51
CA TYR A 129 3.47 -27.62 -1.08
C TYR A 129 4.47 -26.49 -1.33
N THR A 130 4.82 -26.31 -2.60
CA THR A 130 5.60 -25.17 -3.12
C THR A 130 4.75 -23.91 -3.22
N GLU A 131 3.43 -24.03 -3.10
CA GLU A 131 2.49 -22.94 -3.28
C GLU A 131 2.22 -22.17 -1.98
N MET A 132 2.09 -20.85 -2.10
CA MET A 132 1.66 -19.97 -1.02
C MET A 132 0.15 -20.11 -0.84
N THR A 133 -0.33 -20.46 0.35
CA THR A 133 -1.77 -20.41 0.59
C THR A 133 -2.27 -18.97 0.69
N ASP A 134 -3.51 -18.72 0.30
CA ASP A 134 -4.13 -17.39 0.36
C ASP A 134 -4.05 -16.76 1.76
N PHE A 135 -4.10 -17.60 2.81
CA PHE A 135 -3.92 -17.14 4.20
C PHE A 135 -2.52 -16.60 4.48
N HIS A 136 -1.46 -17.17 3.89
CA HIS A 136 -0.11 -16.60 4.05
C HIS A 136 -0.01 -15.27 3.30
N ILE A 137 -0.63 -15.17 2.12
CA ILE A 137 -0.65 -13.95 1.32
C ILE A 137 -1.42 -12.85 2.05
N SER A 138 -2.53 -13.17 2.71
CA SER A 138 -3.30 -12.22 3.52
C SER A 138 -2.53 -11.74 4.73
N LEU A 139 -1.79 -12.61 5.44
CA LEU A 139 -0.96 -12.18 6.58
C LEU A 139 0.14 -11.20 6.16
N ILE A 140 0.76 -11.41 5.00
CA ILE A 140 1.76 -10.47 4.46
C ILE A 140 1.13 -9.12 4.16
N GLY A 141 -0.03 -9.10 3.49
CA GLY A 141 -0.76 -7.85 3.22
C GLY A 141 -1.17 -7.14 4.51
N ALA A 142 -1.71 -7.90 5.46
CA ALA A 142 -2.12 -7.41 6.77
C ALA A 142 -0.96 -6.78 7.54
N ALA A 143 0.24 -7.37 7.48
CA ALA A 143 1.44 -6.81 8.10
C ALA A 143 1.81 -5.43 7.51
N GLY A 144 1.65 -5.24 6.20
CA GLY A 144 1.85 -3.94 5.56
C GLY A 144 0.89 -2.86 6.06
N ILE A 145 -0.39 -3.19 6.17
CA ILE A 145 -1.42 -2.28 6.70
C ILE A 145 -1.20 -1.98 8.19
N LEU A 146 -0.95 -3.01 9.00
CA LEU A 146 -0.66 -2.88 10.43
C LEU A 146 0.59 -2.03 10.67
N GLY A 147 1.66 -2.23 9.90
CA GLY A 147 2.88 -1.43 10.02
C GLY A 147 2.61 0.06 9.81
N VAL A 148 1.81 0.42 8.80
CA VAL A 148 1.44 1.81 8.53
C VAL A 148 0.49 2.36 9.60
N LEU A 149 -0.43 1.56 10.13
CA LEU A 149 -1.29 1.98 11.25
C LEU A 149 -0.49 2.22 12.54
N VAL A 150 0.52 1.39 12.81
CA VAL A 150 1.45 1.59 13.94
C VAL A 150 2.25 2.87 13.72
N LEU A 151 2.74 3.12 12.51
CA LEU A 151 3.39 4.40 12.18
C LEU A 151 2.45 5.58 12.42
N SER A 152 1.19 5.48 11.98
CA SER A 152 0.17 6.50 12.20
C SER A 152 -0.03 6.78 13.69
N PHE A 153 -0.20 5.71 14.48
CA PHE A 153 -0.37 5.81 15.93
C PHE A 153 0.85 6.45 16.61
N ILE A 154 2.06 6.03 16.29
CA ILE A 154 3.29 6.55 16.90
C ILE A 154 3.49 8.01 16.53
N SER A 155 3.39 8.36 15.23
CA SER A 155 3.64 9.73 14.75
C SER A 155 2.66 10.75 15.32
N TYR A 156 1.45 10.35 15.69
CA TYR A 156 0.47 11.22 16.34
C TYR A 156 0.97 11.81 17.68
N TRP A 157 1.77 11.06 18.44
CA TRP A 157 2.26 11.50 19.75
C TRP A 157 3.43 12.49 19.69
N PHE A 158 4.01 12.73 18.51
CA PHE A 158 5.18 13.59 18.35
C PHE A 158 4.84 14.79 17.48
N GLN A 159 4.83 16.01 18.04
CA GLN A 159 4.78 17.24 17.23
C GLN A 159 6.15 17.49 16.57
N PRO A 160 6.22 17.89 15.28
CA PRO A 160 5.14 18.26 14.34
C PRO A 160 4.68 17.12 13.39
N LEU A 161 4.85 15.84 13.76
CA LEU A 161 4.57 14.68 12.90
C LEU A 161 3.09 14.28 12.81
N GLU A 162 2.17 15.10 13.32
CA GLU A 162 0.73 14.84 13.25
C GLU A 162 0.22 14.71 11.81
N GLU A 163 0.79 15.46 10.86
CA GLU A 163 0.50 15.32 9.44
C GLU A 163 0.86 13.94 8.89
N LEU A 164 2.03 13.41 9.27
CA LEU A 164 2.45 12.07 8.89
C LEU A 164 1.45 11.03 9.42
N ALA A 165 0.95 11.23 10.64
CA ALA A 165 -0.04 10.35 11.24
C ALA A 165 -1.32 10.26 10.40
N ARG A 166 -1.83 11.42 9.97
CA ARG A 166 -3.03 11.52 9.12
C ARG A 166 -2.81 10.87 7.76
N ILE A 167 -1.72 11.21 7.08
CA ILE A 167 -1.41 10.67 5.75
C ILE A 167 -1.20 9.15 5.80
N ALA A 168 -0.53 8.64 6.83
CA ALA A 168 -0.36 7.21 7.04
C ALA A 168 -1.71 6.48 7.22
N ALA A 169 -2.64 7.04 8.00
CA ALA A 169 -4.00 6.49 8.16
C ALA A 169 -4.75 6.46 6.81
N PHE A 170 -4.71 7.55 6.04
CA PHE A 170 -5.32 7.60 4.70
C PHE A 170 -4.70 6.60 3.72
N TYR A 171 -3.38 6.45 3.75
CA TYR A 171 -2.69 5.44 2.94
C TYR A 171 -3.16 4.03 3.29
N ALA A 172 -3.27 3.71 4.58
CA ALA A 172 -3.77 2.42 5.05
C ALA A 172 -5.21 2.18 4.58
N PHE A 173 -6.09 3.18 4.71
CA PHE A 173 -7.48 3.11 4.25
C PHE A 173 -7.60 2.80 2.76
N TRP A 174 -6.90 3.54 1.90
CA TRP A 174 -6.97 3.32 0.45
C TRP A 174 -6.44 1.94 0.02
N ASN A 175 -5.41 1.42 0.69
CA ASN A 175 -4.90 0.08 0.41
C ASN A 175 -5.81 -1.03 0.97
N MET A 176 -6.73 -0.69 1.89
CA MET A 176 -7.66 -1.65 2.49
C MET A 176 -8.88 -1.97 1.60
N ILE A 177 -9.13 -1.12 0.60
CA ILE A 177 -10.22 -1.28 -0.36
C ILE A 177 -9.95 -2.51 -1.25
N PRO A 178 -10.88 -3.48 -1.33
CA PRO A 178 -10.66 -4.75 -2.02
C PRO A 178 -10.87 -4.60 -3.53
N VAL A 179 -9.97 -3.89 -4.20
CA VAL A 179 -9.99 -3.66 -5.66
C VAL A 179 -8.74 -4.26 -6.31
N SER A 180 -8.94 -5.05 -7.36
CA SER A 180 -7.85 -5.61 -8.17
C SER A 180 -6.82 -6.38 -7.34
N LYS A 181 -5.53 -6.08 -7.45
CA LYS A 181 -4.43 -6.71 -6.70
C LYS A 181 -3.96 -5.88 -5.48
N LEU A 182 -4.79 -4.96 -4.98
CA LEU A 182 -4.44 -4.20 -3.78
C LEU A 182 -4.43 -5.11 -2.53
N ASP A 183 -3.77 -4.64 -1.47
CA ASP A 183 -3.61 -5.38 -0.21
C ASP A 183 -4.97 -5.86 0.33
N GLY A 184 -6.00 -5.00 0.26
CA GLY A 184 -7.35 -5.33 0.70
C GLY A 184 -7.95 -6.54 0.02
N THR A 185 -7.67 -6.75 -1.26
CA THR A 185 -8.14 -7.93 -1.97
C THR A 185 -7.48 -9.19 -1.43
N HIS A 186 -6.16 -9.17 -1.25
CA HIS A 186 -5.42 -10.30 -0.71
C HIS A 186 -5.84 -10.64 0.72
N ILE A 187 -6.08 -9.62 1.55
CA ILE A 187 -6.52 -9.82 2.93
C ILE A 187 -7.94 -10.39 2.96
N LEU A 188 -8.87 -9.83 2.18
CA LEU A 188 -10.27 -10.28 2.13
C LEU A 188 -10.39 -11.75 1.68
N PHE A 189 -9.68 -12.12 0.61
CA PHE A 189 -9.77 -13.48 0.07
C PHE A 189 -9.01 -14.52 0.90
N GLY A 190 -7.92 -14.14 1.58
CA GLY A 190 -7.24 -15.07 2.49
C GLY A 190 -7.90 -15.20 3.85
N SER A 191 -8.50 -14.14 4.40
CA SER A 191 -9.29 -14.20 5.64
C SER A 191 -10.24 -13.01 5.78
N LYS A 192 -11.55 -13.27 5.61
CA LYS A 192 -12.60 -12.27 5.81
C LYS A 192 -12.56 -11.66 7.21
N VAL A 193 -12.27 -12.46 8.24
CA VAL A 193 -12.23 -12.00 9.65
C VAL A 193 -11.11 -10.98 9.84
N ILE A 194 -9.89 -11.29 9.37
CA ILE A 194 -8.75 -10.36 9.47
C ILE A 194 -9.06 -9.08 8.69
N TRP A 195 -9.62 -9.21 7.49
CA TRP A 195 -10.02 -8.05 6.70
C TRP A 195 -11.04 -7.17 7.44
N THR A 196 -12.11 -7.74 8.00
CA THR A 196 -13.13 -6.96 8.71
C THR A 196 -12.58 -6.22 9.92
N ILE A 197 -11.69 -6.86 10.69
CA ILE A 197 -11.05 -6.24 11.86
C ILE A 197 -10.14 -5.10 11.43
N LEU A 198 -9.26 -5.33 10.43
CA LEU A 198 -8.38 -4.28 9.92
C LEU A 198 -9.15 -3.14 9.26
N ALA A 199 -10.18 -3.44 8.47
CA ALA A 199 -11.05 -2.44 7.87
C ALA A 199 -11.70 -1.57 8.96
N ALA A 200 -12.23 -2.16 10.03
CA ALA A 200 -12.78 -1.41 11.15
C ALA A 200 -11.74 -0.50 11.83
N ILE A 201 -10.54 -1.03 12.13
CA ILE A 201 -9.45 -0.25 12.75
C ILE A 201 -9.00 0.90 11.83
N THR A 202 -8.74 0.61 10.55
CA THR A 202 -8.36 1.63 9.55
C THR A 202 -9.41 2.73 9.43
N LEU A 203 -10.70 2.37 9.47
CA LEU A 203 -11.81 3.31 9.39
C LEU A 203 -11.84 4.23 10.63
N VAL A 204 -11.65 3.69 11.83
CA VAL A 204 -11.54 4.49 13.06
C VAL A 204 -10.38 5.49 12.96
N PHE A 205 -9.19 5.02 12.58
CA PHE A 205 -8.02 5.90 12.40
C PHE A 205 -8.26 6.99 11.36
N THR A 206 -8.94 6.66 10.27
CA THR A 206 -9.24 7.61 9.19
C THR A 206 -10.27 8.65 9.65
N ILE A 207 -11.30 8.26 10.39
CA ILE A 207 -12.26 9.21 10.97
C ILE A 207 -11.54 10.16 11.92
N PHE A 208 -10.69 9.65 12.81
CA PHE A 208 -9.89 10.51 13.70
C PHE A 208 -8.98 11.46 12.93
N ALA A 209 -8.29 10.97 11.89
CA ALA A 209 -7.44 11.79 11.04
C ALA A 209 -8.21 12.91 10.32
N ILE A 210 -9.44 12.65 9.89
CA ILE A 210 -10.33 13.64 9.28
C ILE A 210 -10.77 14.67 10.33
N LEU A 211 -11.24 14.24 11.50
CA LEU A 211 -11.74 15.13 12.55
C LEU A 211 -10.66 16.06 13.09
N LEU A 212 -9.44 15.56 13.28
CA LEU A 212 -8.30 16.37 13.71
C LEU A 212 -7.84 17.35 12.63
N GLY A 213 -8.04 17.01 11.34
CA GLY A 213 -7.63 17.84 10.22
C GLY A 213 -8.57 18.95 9.79
N PHE A 214 -9.69 19.14 10.49
CA PHE A 214 -10.61 20.27 10.27
C PHE A 214 -10.23 21.54 11.05
N TYR A 215 -9.02 21.59 11.64
CA TYR A 215 -8.44 22.78 12.28
C TYR A 215 -7.22 23.28 11.52
#